data_AF-A0AAX3KR93-F1
#
_entry.id   AF-A0AAX3KR93-F1
#
_cell.length_a   1.000
_cell.length_b   1.000
_cell.length_c   1.000
_cell.angle_alpha   90.00
_cell.angle_beta   90.00
_cell.angle_gamma   90.00
#
_symmetry.space_group_name_H-M   'P 1'
#
loop_
_entity.id
_entity.type
_entity.pdbx_description
1 polymer ?
#
loop_
_entity_poly.entity_id
_entity_poly.type
_entity_poly.pdbx_seq_one_letter_code
_entity_poly.pdbx_strand_id
1 'polypeptide(L)'
;MENAKEVFDGLIQTVVSEALLADAIEQYAEVEIADPNEREEFVETYSDETYQPVVRKAVLDVVVAVAAADRLVEDVAFRMVVGMLEPEESNEVIRAMKLVMLDKITEDALSDMDDLAGLKFKGRMDYFRTCIG
;
A
#
# COMPACT_ATOMS: atom_id res chain seq x y z
N MET A 1 7.31 24.03 -6.69
CA MET A 1 6.77 22.79 -7.28
C MET A 1 7.75 21.72 -6.81
N GLU A 2 7.35 20.85 -5.89
CA GLU A 2 8.24 19.79 -5.38
C GLU A 2 8.52 18.80 -6.52
N ASN A 3 9.78 18.40 -6.68
CA ASN A 3 10.16 17.43 -7.70
C ASN A 3 9.69 16.03 -7.27
N ALA A 4 9.07 15.26 -8.17
CA ALA A 4 8.60 13.90 -7.89
C ALA A 4 9.69 13.01 -7.27
N LYS A 5 10.95 13.19 -7.68
CA LYS A 5 12.10 12.48 -7.10
C LYS A 5 12.35 12.86 -5.65
N GLU A 6 12.29 14.14 -5.29
CA GLU A 6 12.51 14.61 -3.92
C GLU A 6 11.39 14.12 -2.99
N VAL A 7 10.14 14.12 -3.50
CA VAL A 7 9.00 13.56 -2.79
C VAL A 7 9.19 12.07 -2.57
N PHE A 8 9.56 11.31 -3.60
CA PHE A 8 9.84 9.88 -3.48
C PHE A 8 10.96 9.58 -2.49
N ASP A 9 12.12 10.25 -2.63
CA ASP A 9 13.29 10.05 -1.77
C ASP A 9 12.96 10.37 -0.30
N GLY A 10 12.07 11.33 -0.04
CA GLY A 10 11.55 11.63 1.30
C GLY A 10 10.53 10.61 1.82
N LEU A 11 9.65 10.10 0.96
CA LEU A 11 8.63 9.12 1.33
C LEU A 11 9.21 7.73 1.56
N ILE A 12 10.20 7.28 0.77
CA ILE A 12 10.80 5.95 0.90
C ILE A 12 11.64 5.80 2.20
N GLN A 13 12.02 6.92 2.83
CA GLN A 13 12.63 6.93 4.16
C GLN A 13 11.62 6.62 5.28
N THR A 14 10.34 6.47 4.96
CA THR A 14 9.31 6.06 5.92
C THR A 14 9.66 4.69 6.49
N VAL A 15 9.82 4.65 7.82
CA VAL A 15 10.06 3.41 8.53
C VAL A 15 8.72 2.69 8.66
N VAL A 16 8.57 1.58 7.96
CA VAL A 16 7.48 0.63 8.23
C VAL A 16 7.76 -0.01 9.59
N SER A 17 6.92 0.29 10.59
CA SER A 17 7.06 -0.30 11.92
C SER A 17 6.65 -1.78 11.91
N GLU A 18 7.17 -2.56 12.86
CA GLU A 18 6.74 -3.96 13.04
C GLU A 18 5.24 -4.06 13.34
N ALA A 19 4.69 -3.09 14.07
CA ALA A 19 3.25 -3.02 14.33
C ALA A 19 2.43 -2.83 13.04
N LEU A 20 2.92 -2.01 12.11
CA LEU A 20 2.25 -1.82 10.81
C LEU A 20 2.35 -3.08 9.93
N LEU A 21 3.45 -3.83 10.03
CA LEU A 21 3.57 -5.13 9.35
C LEU A 21 2.59 -6.15 9.92
N ALA A 22 2.49 -6.24 11.24
CA ALA A 22 1.56 -7.15 11.89
C ALA A 22 0.11 -6.82 11.50
N ASP A 23 -0.30 -5.54 11.57
CA ASP A 23 -1.64 -5.11 11.15
C ASP A 23 -1.94 -5.47 9.69
N ALA A 24 -0.97 -5.27 8.79
CA ALA A 24 -1.11 -5.63 7.38
C ALA A 24 -1.32 -7.14 7.16
N ILE A 25 -0.56 -7.97 7.88
CA ILE A 25 -0.64 -9.44 7.81
C ILE A 25 -1.98 -9.93 8.37
N GLU A 26 -2.33 -9.47 9.58
CA GLU A 26 -3.57 -9.84 10.27
C GLU A 26 -4.79 -9.42 9.44
N GLN A 27 -4.78 -8.20 8.91
CA GLN A 27 -5.90 -7.70 8.13
C GLN A 27 -6.16 -8.51 6.87
N TYR A 28 -5.11 -8.86 6.11
CA TYR A 28 -5.29 -9.77 4.98
C TYR A 28 -5.90 -11.10 5.42
N ALA A 29 -5.37 -11.67 6.50
CA ALA A 29 -5.80 -12.96 7.00
C ALA A 29 -7.27 -12.93 7.48
N GLU A 30 -7.73 -11.81 8.04
CA GLU A 30 -9.13 -11.60 8.42
C GLU A 30 -10.07 -11.50 7.22
N VAL A 31 -9.64 -10.85 6.13
CA VAL A 31 -10.47 -10.60 4.94
C VAL A 31 -10.54 -11.83 4.04
N GLU A 32 -9.41 -12.50 3.80
CA GLU A 32 -9.29 -13.54 2.77
C GLU A 32 -9.35 -14.97 3.32
N ILE A 33 -9.11 -15.17 4.62
CA ILE A 33 -9.03 -16.52 5.21
C ILE A 33 -10.20 -16.73 6.19
N ALA A 34 -11.12 -17.59 5.78
CA ALA A 34 -12.35 -17.88 6.54
C ALA A 34 -12.10 -18.83 7.73
N ASP A 35 -11.18 -19.80 7.58
CA ASP A 35 -10.87 -20.75 8.65
C ASP A 35 -9.92 -20.11 9.69
N PRO A 36 -10.29 -20.09 10.99
CA PRO A 36 -9.44 -19.50 12.02
C PRO A 36 -8.08 -20.16 12.21
N ASN A 37 -7.95 -21.47 11.96
CA ASN A 37 -6.67 -22.17 12.10
C ASN A 37 -5.75 -21.87 10.92
N GLU A 38 -6.30 -21.82 9.70
CA GLU A 38 -5.54 -21.39 8.52
C GLU A 38 -5.10 -19.93 8.65
N ARG A 39 -5.91 -19.09 9.31
CA ARG A 39 -5.56 -17.71 9.62
C ARG A 39 -4.37 -17.62 10.57
N GLU A 40 -4.38 -18.40 11.65
CA GLU A 40 -3.28 -18.45 12.62
C GLU A 40 -1.98 -18.93 11.93
N GLU A 41 -2.04 -20.01 11.15
CA GLU A 41 -0.90 -20.52 10.38
C GLU A 41 -0.35 -19.48 9.38
N PHE A 42 -1.25 -18.74 8.72
CA PHE A 42 -0.87 -17.66 7.81
C PHE A 42 -0.11 -16.55 8.54
N VAL A 43 -0.65 -16.06 9.66
CA VAL A 43 -0.04 -14.99 10.44
C VAL A 43 1.33 -15.41 10.94
N GLU A 44 1.48 -16.63 11.45
CA GLU A 44 2.78 -17.18 11.87
C GLU A 44 3.77 -17.22 10.70
N THR A 45 3.33 -17.69 9.54
CA THR A 45 4.19 -17.82 8.35
C THR A 45 4.70 -16.46 7.86
N TYR A 46 3.81 -15.48 7.69
CA TYR A 46 4.19 -14.18 7.11
C TYR A 46 4.81 -13.21 8.13
N SER A 47 4.72 -13.53 9.42
CA SER A 47 5.47 -12.83 10.48
C SER A 47 6.93 -13.29 10.58
N ASP A 48 7.29 -14.43 9.97
CA ASP A 48 8.66 -14.94 9.93
C ASP A 48 9.61 -13.98 9.18
N GLU A 49 10.85 -13.86 9.68
CA GLU A 49 11.88 -12.98 9.11
C GLU A 49 12.16 -13.25 7.62
N THR A 50 11.88 -14.46 7.14
CA THR A 50 12.02 -14.85 5.74
C THR A 50 11.06 -14.08 4.82
N TYR A 51 9.82 -13.84 5.27
CA TYR A 51 8.77 -13.20 4.47
C TYR A 51 8.65 -11.70 4.74
N GLN A 52 9.07 -11.24 5.92
CA GLN A 52 9.02 -9.83 6.30
C GLN A 52 9.58 -8.85 5.26
N PRO A 53 10.71 -9.10 4.56
CA PRO A 53 11.22 -8.16 3.57
C PRO A 53 10.23 -7.90 2.42
N VAL A 54 9.54 -8.95 1.96
CA VAL A 54 8.58 -8.85 0.85
C VAL A 54 7.30 -8.17 1.31
N VAL A 55 6.80 -8.55 2.49
CA VAL A 55 5.64 -7.90 3.12
C VAL A 55 5.94 -6.42 3.38
N ARG A 56 7.14 -6.10 3.87
CA ARG A 56 7.57 -4.72 4.13
C ARG A 56 7.64 -3.88 2.88
N LYS A 57 8.14 -4.43 1.76
CA LYS A 57 8.08 -3.74 0.46
C LYS A 57 6.62 -3.47 0.10
N ALA A 58 5.75 -4.47 0.20
CA ALA A 58 4.33 -4.33 -0.12
C ALA A 58 3.62 -3.23 0.70
N VAL A 59 3.85 -3.21 2.01
CA VAL A 59 3.34 -2.14 2.89
C VAL A 59 3.90 -0.78 2.47
N LEU A 60 5.20 -0.68 2.22
CA LEU A 60 5.85 0.57 1.85
C LEU A 60 5.31 1.11 0.52
N ASP A 61 5.11 0.24 -0.48
CA ASP A 61 4.56 0.63 -1.79
C ASP A 61 3.20 1.33 -1.61
N VAL A 62 2.30 0.73 -0.83
CA VAL A 62 0.96 1.27 -0.56
C VAL A 62 1.05 2.59 0.21
N VAL A 63 1.84 2.65 1.28
CA VAL A 63 1.99 3.85 2.11
C VAL A 63 2.57 5.02 1.30
N VAL A 64 3.59 4.77 0.50
CA VAL A 64 4.20 5.80 -0.36
C VAL A 64 3.21 6.25 -1.44
N ALA A 65 2.47 5.33 -2.06
CA ALA A 65 1.47 5.69 -3.05
C ALA A 65 0.37 6.59 -2.45
N VAL A 66 -0.17 6.23 -1.28
CA VAL A 66 -1.18 7.03 -0.57
C VAL A 66 -0.64 8.40 -0.20
N ALA A 67 0.54 8.46 0.43
CA ALA A 67 1.15 9.73 0.82
C ALA A 67 1.48 10.62 -0.38
N ALA A 68 1.91 10.04 -1.50
CA ALA A 68 2.14 10.77 -2.74
C ALA A 68 0.84 11.26 -3.38
N ALA A 69 -0.24 10.47 -3.31
CA ALA A 69 -1.54 10.86 -3.83
C ALA A 69 -2.18 12.01 -3.05
N ASP A 70 -1.90 12.12 -1.75
CA ASP A 70 -2.30 13.26 -0.92
C ASP A 70 -1.43 14.51 -1.21
N ARG A 71 -0.10 14.35 -1.22
CA ARG A 71 0.84 15.48 -1.32
C ARG A 71 0.98 16.11 -2.70
N LEU A 72 0.89 15.31 -3.76
CA LEU A 72 1.24 15.79 -5.11
C LEU A 72 0.09 16.53 -5.78
N VAL A 73 0.37 17.72 -6.31
CA VAL A 73 -0.66 18.49 -7.04
C VAL A 73 -0.92 17.90 -8.42
N GLU A 74 0.08 17.36 -9.11
CA GLU A 74 -0.05 16.92 -10.51
C GLU A 74 -0.04 15.39 -10.63
N ASP A 75 -0.91 14.86 -11.49
CA ASP A 75 -1.03 13.41 -11.71
C ASP A 75 0.20 12.83 -12.41
N VAL A 76 0.90 13.63 -13.22
CA VAL A 76 2.15 13.21 -13.87
C VAL A 76 3.23 12.93 -12.82
N ALA A 77 3.37 13.80 -11.82
CA ALA A 77 4.30 13.60 -10.73
C ALA A 77 3.95 12.34 -9.91
N PHE A 78 2.66 12.12 -9.65
CA PHE A 78 2.19 10.91 -8.96
C PHE A 78 2.54 9.63 -9.74
N ARG A 79 2.28 9.62 -11.06
CA ARG A 79 2.63 8.47 -11.92
C ARG A 79 4.13 8.21 -11.96
N MET A 80 4.97 9.25 -11.89
CA MET A 80 6.42 9.10 -11.77
C MET A 80 6.80 8.43 -10.44
N VAL A 81 6.18 8.83 -9.32
CA VAL A 81 6.39 8.19 -8.02
C VAL A 81 5.99 6.72 -8.06
N VAL A 82 4.81 6.40 -8.61
CA VAL A 82 4.36 5.02 -8.79
C VAL A 82 5.34 4.22 -9.67
N GLY A 83 5.84 4.83 -10.75
CA GLY A 83 6.84 4.18 -11.60
C GLY A 83 8.16 3.87 -10.87
N MET A 84 8.57 4.69 -9.91
CA MET A 84 9.76 4.46 -9.10
C MET A 84 9.57 3.38 -8.01
N LEU A 85 8.33 3.09 -7.61
CA LEU A 85 8.02 2.03 -6.66
C LEU A 85 8.15 0.62 -7.25
N GLU A 86 7.98 0.49 -8.58
CA GLU A 86 7.89 -0.82 -9.26
C GLU A 86 6.87 -1.74 -8.54
N PRO A 87 5.58 -1.35 -8.52
CA PRO A 87 4.59 -1.95 -7.62
C PRO A 87 4.06 -3.32 -8.09
N GLU A 88 4.34 -3.70 -9.34
CA GLU A 88 3.93 -4.96 -9.94
C GLU A 88 4.33 -6.13 -9.05
N GLU A 89 3.37 -7.02 -8.76
CA GLU A 89 3.58 -8.16 -7.86
C GLU A 89 3.13 -9.46 -8.51
N SER A 90 4.07 -10.41 -8.61
CA SER A 90 3.84 -11.72 -9.22
C SER A 90 3.36 -12.76 -8.22
N ASN A 91 3.67 -12.57 -6.92
CA ASN A 91 3.18 -13.44 -5.87
C ASN A 91 1.72 -13.08 -5.56
N GLU A 92 0.80 -14.02 -5.80
CA GLU A 92 -0.64 -13.77 -5.66
C GLU A 92 -1.05 -13.36 -4.24
N VAL A 93 -0.42 -13.93 -3.22
CA VAL A 93 -0.69 -13.61 -1.81
C VAL A 93 -0.22 -12.20 -1.50
N ILE A 94 1.01 -11.85 -1.85
CA ILE A 94 1.56 -10.50 -1.61
C ILE A 94 0.77 -9.46 -2.40
N ARG A 95 0.37 -9.79 -3.63
CA ARG A 95 -0.50 -8.93 -4.44
C ARG A 95 -1.82 -8.69 -3.74
N ALA A 96 -2.49 -9.75 -3.28
CA ALA A 96 -3.76 -9.64 -2.58
C ALA A 96 -3.61 -8.86 -1.26
N MET A 97 -2.53 -9.05 -0.52
CA MET A 97 -2.19 -8.22 0.65
C MET A 97 -2.08 -6.74 0.29
N LYS A 98 -1.32 -6.38 -0.77
CA LYS A 98 -1.21 -4.98 -1.23
C LYS A 98 -2.59 -4.38 -1.54
N LEU A 99 -3.46 -5.16 -2.19
CA LEU A 99 -4.80 -4.71 -2.58
C LEU A 99 -5.72 -4.51 -1.36
N VAL A 100 -5.75 -5.46 -0.41
CA VAL A 100 -6.53 -5.32 0.82
C VAL A 100 -6.09 -4.10 1.63
N MET A 101 -4.77 -3.88 1.74
CA MET A 101 -4.23 -2.71 2.42
C MET A 101 -4.56 -1.40 1.69
N LEU A 102 -4.40 -1.39 0.36
CA LEU A 102 -4.74 -0.24 -0.47
C LEU A 102 -6.20 0.16 -0.25
N ASP A 103 -7.10 -0.81 -0.21
CA ASP A 103 -8.53 -0.57 -0.06
C ASP A 103 -8.85 0.06 1.29
N LYS A 104 -8.35 -0.51 2.39
CA LYS A 104 -8.56 0.03 3.74
C LYS A 104 -7.99 1.44 3.88
N ILE A 105 -6.72 1.65 3.50
CA ILE A 105 -6.08 2.95 3.66
C ILE A 105 -6.74 3.99 2.74
N THR A 106 -7.22 3.58 1.56
CA THR A 106 -7.97 4.47 0.67
C THR A 106 -9.31 4.85 1.27
N GLU A 107 -10.06 3.89 1.82
CA GLU A 107 -11.36 4.14 2.46
C GLU A 107 -11.21 5.06 3.68
N ASP A 108 -10.23 4.78 4.54
CA ASP A 108 -9.91 5.59 5.70
C ASP A 108 -9.56 7.03 5.28
N ALA A 109 -8.67 7.20 4.30
CA ALA A 109 -8.28 8.52 3.81
C ALA A 109 -9.45 9.29 3.16
N LEU A 110 -10.29 8.61 2.38
CA LEU A 110 -11.46 9.23 1.73
C LEU A 110 -12.49 9.73 2.75
N SER A 111 -12.59 9.09 3.91
CA SER A 111 -13.56 9.48 4.95
C SER A 111 -13.32 10.89 5.51
N ASP A 112 -12.08 11.36 5.43
CA ASP A 112 -11.63 12.67 5.94
C ASP A 112 -11.51 13.75 4.85
N MET A 113 -11.72 13.41 3.57
CA MET A 113 -11.51 14.31 2.43
C MET A 113 -12.80 14.95 1.92
N ASP A 114 -12.69 16.15 1.34
CA ASP A 114 -13.79 16.75 0.58
C ASP A 114 -14.05 16.01 -0.74
N ASP A 115 -15.26 16.12 -1.29
CA ASP A 115 -15.69 15.36 -2.48
C ASP A 115 -14.77 15.54 -3.71
N LEU A 116 -14.22 16.73 -3.91
CA LEU A 116 -13.37 17.04 -5.08
C LEU A 116 -11.96 16.48 -4.90
N ALA A 117 -11.36 16.65 -3.72
CA ALA A 117 -10.09 16.05 -3.36
C ALA A 117 -10.19 14.51 -3.36
N GLY A 118 -11.28 13.97 -2.80
CA GLY A 118 -11.55 12.55 -2.72
C GLY A 118 -11.71 11.90 -4.10
N LEU A 119 -12.41 12.54 -5.05
CA LEU A 119 -12.52 12.03 -6.43
C LEU A 119 -11.14 11.88 -7.09
N LYS A 120 -10.28 12.89 -6.90
CA LYS A 120 -8.93 12.89 -7.47
C LYS A 120 -8.03 11.86 -6.80
N PHE A 121 -8.07 11.77 -5.47
CA PHE A 121 -7.33 10.80 -4.69
C PHE A 121 -7.72 9.37 -5.10
N LYS A 122 -9.03 9.09 -5.20
CA LYS A 122 -9.55 7.80 -5.66
C LYS A 122 -9.05 7.44 -7.06
N GLY A 123 -9.10 8.37 -8.02
CA GLY A 123 -8.59 8.12 -9.37
C GLY A 123 -7.08 7.78 -9.41
N ARG A 124 -6.29 8.28 -8.45
CA ARG A 124 -4.89 7.92 -8.28
C ARG A 124 -4.70 6.53 -7.65
N MET A 125 -5.54 6.18 -6.68
CA MET A 125 -5.53 4.84 -6.09
C MET A 125 -5.98 3.78 -7.11
N ASP A 126 -6.97 4.08 -7.95
CA ASP A 126 -7.39 3.20 -9.06
C ASP A 126 -6.25 2.97 -10.07
N TYR A 127 -5.48 4.02 -10.38
CA TYR A 127 -4.28 3.89 -11.21
C TYR A 127 -3.23 2.99 -10.54
N PHE A 128 -2.92 3.24 -9.27
CA PHE A 128 -1.95 2.43 -8.53
C PHE A 128 -2.36 0.96 -8.43
N ARG A 129 -3.65 0.70 -8.16
CA ARG A 129 -4.26 -0.63 -8.20
C ARG A 129 -3.98 -1.33 -9.53
N THR A 130 -4.15 -0.63 -10.65
CA THR A 130 -3.88 -1.18 -11.99
C THR A 130 -2.40 -1.51 -12.19
N CYS A 131 -1.47 -0.78 -11.55
CA CYS A 131 -0.03 -1.03 -11.63
C CYS A 131 0.44 -2.20 -10.77
N ILE A 132 -0.33 -2.60 -9.75
CA ILE A 132 0.00 -3.75 -8.89
C ILE A 132 -0.10 -5.08 -9.68
N GLY A 133 -1.02 -5.18 -10.65
CA GLY A 133 -1.25 -6.37 -11.48
C GLY A 133 -2.32 -7.29 -10.93
#